data_AF-A0A7J7NN42-F1
#
_entry.id   AF-A0A7J7NN42-F1
#
_cell.length_a   1.000
_cell.length_b   1.000
_cell.length_c   1.000
_cell.angle_alpha   90.00
_cell.angle_beta   90.00
_cell.angle_gamma   90.00
#
_symmetry.space_group_name_H-M   'P 1'
#
loop_
_entity.id
_entity.type
_entity.pdbx_description
1 polymer ?
#
loop_
_entity_poly.entity_id
_entity_poly.type
_entity_poly.pdbx_seq_one_letter_code
_entity_poly.pdbx_strand_id
1 'polypeptide(L)'
;MEVNFLNCKNQGEIQGVFEDEMKEKEQNSITIGRKIYVVGGSDGGATLSIGVQIFDTLTGIWEVPVILGTKPAICKCQSSVLLNQDRILMVKKDSVRDDCIWFLEVDTPFTQEQKKLLQTEVVAWSKGVKGVGPQPVIISGPSGVGKGTLISKLMNEFPSMFGFSVSHTTRAPREKEKHGIHYHFTERSVMEKDIRDGKFLESAFVHGNIYGTSIEAVELVTDAGKRCILDIDVQGARSVRASSLEAKFIFICPPSFEELEKRLRARGTETEEQVQKRLRNARAELNDGKSSGLFDHILVNDDLNTCYENLKKLLDLDGSTDSTYQSPSEVSELPGVLSMLKADRKFLINYGTNDVQKGSNNSFVLDVSSLKGGAPGRTRGLNIYAVDPFEENLYGLNQI
;
A
#
# COMPACT_ATOMS: atom_id res chain seq x y z
N MET A 1 44.69 -18.19 -48.31
CA MET A 1 43.90 -16.97 -48.07
C MET A 1 43.66 -16.92 -46.58
N GLU A 2 44.55 -16.20 -45.90
CA GLU A 2 44.56 -16.01 -44.45
C GLU A 2 43.35 -15.21 -44.00
N VAL A 3 42.80 -15.51 -42.82
CA VAL A 3 41.94 -14.59 -42.09
C VAL A 3 42.61 -14.35 -40.74
N ASN A 4 42.96 -13.09 -40.53
CA ASN A 4 43.81 -12.56 -39.48
C ASN A 4 43.27 -12.77 -38.07
N PHE A 5 44.18 -13.08 -37.16
CA PHE A 5 44.05 -12.85 -35.73
C PHE A 5 43.98 -11.33 -35.47
N LEU A 6 42.89 -10.84 -34.88
CA LEU A 6 42.93 -9.64 -34.05
C LEU A 6 42.82 -10.05 -32.58
N ASN A 7 43.95 -9.92 -31.90
CA ASN A 7 44.05 -9.90 -30.45
C ASN A 7 43.21 -8.72 -29.91
N CYS A 8 42.04 -9.01 -29.32
CA CYS A 8 41.41 -8.08 -28.39
C CYS A 8 41.97 -8.34 -26.98
N LYS A 9 43.12 -7.74 -26.70
CA LYS A 9 43.38 -7.19 -25.37
C LYS A 9 42.30 -6.15 -25.11
N ASN A 10 41.23 -6.51 -24.39
CA ASN A 10 40.31 -5.56 -23.74
C ASN A 10 39.37 -6.23 -22.72
N GLN A 11 39.85 -7.26 -22.01
CA GLN A 11 39.16 -7.75 -20.80
C GLN A 11 39.39 -6.83 -19.58
N GLY A 12 40.42 -5.98 -19.60
CA GLY A 12 40.70 -5.03 -18.51
C GLY A 12 39.90 -3.72 -18.58
N GLU A 13 39.55 -3.22 -19.77
CA GLU A 13 38.81 -1.95 -19.91
C GLU A 13 37.31 -2.11 -19.60
N ILE A 14 36.69 -3.27 -19.93
CA ILE A 14 35.29 -3.55 -19.56
C ILE A 14 35.17 -3.72 -18.04
N GLN A 15 36.16 -4.32 -17.40
CA GLN A 15 36.20 -4.50 -15.94
C GLN A 15 36.46 -3.18 -15.21
N GLY A 16 37.26 -2.27 -15.77
CA GLY A 16 37.49 -0.93 -15.22
C GLY A 16 36.28 0.01 -15.33
N VAL A 17 35.55 -0.02 -16.45
CA VAL A 17 34.28 0.74 -16.58
C VAL A 17 33.19 0.15 -15.68
N PHE A 18 33.17 -1.18 -15.49
CA PHE A 18 32.28 -1.86 -14.57
C PHE A 18 32.59 -1.53 -13.10
N GLU A 19 33.86 -1.46 -12.72
CA GLU A 19 34.30 -1.04 -11.37
C GLU A 19 34.02 0.43 -11.10
N ASP A 20 34.19 1.32 -12.09
CA ASP A 20 33.94 2.75 -11.90
C ASP A 20 32.44 3.11 -11.93
N GLU A 21 31.60 2.44 -12.74
CA GLU A 21 30.13 2.56 -12.61
C GLU A 21 29.59 1.93 -11.31
N MET A 22 30.22 0.86 -10.81
CA MET A 22 29.85 0.21 -9.56
C MET A 22 30.24 1.04 -8.34
N LYS A 23 31.38 1.77 -8.34
CA LYS A 23 31.80 2.61 -7.21
C LYS A 23 30.81 3.73 -6.85
N GLU A 24 30.12 4.32 -7.82
CA GLU A 24 29.02 5.27 -7.55
C GLU A 24 27.70 4.56 -7.17
N LYS A 25 27.46 3.35 -7.70
CA LYS A 25 26.23 2.56 -7.46
C LYS A 25 26.29 1.70 -6.18
N GLU A 26 27.46 1.48 -5.60
CA GLU A 26 27.70 0.60 -4.45
C GLU A 26 26.86 0.99 -3.22
N GLN A 27 26.59 2.28 -3.01
CA GLN A 27 25.80 2.75 -1.88
C GLN A 27 24.30 2.39 -1.97
N ASN A 28 23.79 2.02 -3.15
CA ASN A 28 22.38 1.69 -3.40
C ASN A 28 22.15 0.33 -4.06
N SER A 29 23.15 -0.55 -4.00
CA SER A 29 23.06 -1.90 -4.55
C SER A 29 22.89 -2.93 -3.42
N ILE A 30 21.98 -3.88 -3.60
CA ILE A 30 21.73 -4.96 -2.64
C ILE A 30 21.70 -6.29 -3.36
N THR A 31 22.51 -7.23 -2.89
CA THR A 31 22.58 -8.58 -3.45
C THR A 31 21.66 -9.53 -2.69
N ILE A 32 20.77 -10.21 -3.42
CA ILE A 32 19.87 -11.26 -2.90
C ILE A 32 20.01 -12.49 -3.79
N GLY A 33 20.63 -13.53 -3.24
CA GLY A 33 20.94 -14.74 -4.00
C GLY A 33 21.80 -14.42 -5.23
N ARG A 34 21.29 -14.71 -6.42
CA ARG A 34 21.98 -14.46 -7.70
C ARG A 34 21.71 -13.06 -8.30
N LYS A 35 20.87 -12.25 -7.67
CA LYS A 35 20.41 -10.98 -8.21
C LYS A 35 20.99 -9.81 -7.44
N ILE A 36 21.44 -8.79 -8.15
CA ILE A 36 21.85 -7.51 -7.58
C ILE A 36 20.78 -6.48 -7.93
N TYR A 37 20.14 -5.92 -6.92
CA TYR A 37 19.12 -4.89 -7.04
C TYR A 37 19.79 -3.53 -6.88
N VAL A 38 19.64 -2.66 -7.88
CA VAL A 38 20.16 -1.29 -7.84
C VAL A 38 18.98 -0.34 -7.82
N VAL A 39 18.92 0.51 -6.80
CA VAL A 39 17.84 1.50 -6.60
C VAL A 39 18.40 2.90 -6.81
N GLY A 40 17.86 3.68 -7.75
CA GLY A 40 18.41 5.01 -8.07
C GLY A 40 17.55 5.86 -9.01
N GLY A 41 17.78 7.18 -9.01
CA GLY A 41 17.10 8.11 -9.92
C GLY A 41 17.77 8.13 -11.30
N SER A 42 16.98 8.02 -12.37
CA SER A 42 17.44 8.26 -13.74
C SER A 42 17.02 9.67 -14.15
N ASP A 43 17.99 10.55 -14.42
CA ASP A 43 17.76 11.87 -15.04
C ASP A 43 17.32 11.67 -16.50
N GLY A 44 16.01 11.73 -16.76
CA GLY A 44 15.51 11.55 -18.12
C GLY A 44 14.00 11.59 -18.28
N GLY A 45 13.35 12.69 -17.90
CA GLY A 45 11.95 12.98 -18.26
C GLY A 45 11.10 13.57 -17.14
N ALA A 46 10.07 14.33 -17.51
CA ALA A 46 9.26 15.22 -16.66
C ALA A 46 8.46 14.57 -15.50
N THR A 47 8.70 13.29 -15.18
CA THR A 47 8.23 12.63 -13.96
C THR A 47 9.40 11.89 -13.30
N LEU A 48 10.05 12.58 -12.37
CA LEU A 48 11.18 12.10 -11.59
C LEU A 48 10.69 11.00 -10.62
N SER A 49 10.91 9.73 -10.92
CA SER A 49 10.62 8.60 -10.02
C SER A 49 11.87 7.74 -9.77
N ILE A 50 11.97 7.12 -8.59
CA ILE A 50 13.03 6.16 -8.28
C ILE A 50 12.89 4.93 -9.20
N GLY A 51 13.95 4.65 -9.94
CA GLY A 51 14.10 3.46 -10.77
C GLY A 51 14.68 2.29 -9.98
N VAL A 52 14.39 1.09 -10.46
CA VAL A 52 14.98 -0.16 -9.98
C VAL A 52 15.54 -0.90 -11.19
N GLN A 53 16.78 -1.36 -11.09
CA GLN A 53 17.41 -2.24 -12.06
C GLN A 53 17.85 -3.53 -11.36
N ILE A 54 17.77 -4.65 -12.06
CA ILE A 54 18.18 -5.96 -11.55
C ILE A 54 19.28 -6.50 -12.45
N PHE A 55 20.40 -6.88 -11.87
CA PHE A 55 21.46 -7.59 -12.56
C PHE A 55 21.43 -9.07 -12.14
N ASP A 56 21.24 -9.98 -13.09
CA ASP A 56 21.35 -11.42 -12.82
C ASP A 56 22.81 -11.87 -13.03
N THR A 57 23.46 -12.24 -11.94
CA THR A 57 24.89 -12.63 -11.94
C THR A 57 25.16 -13.93 -12.71
N LEU A 58 24.15 -14.76 -12.95
CA LEU A 58 24.28 -16.00 -13.72
C LEU A 58 24.32 -15.73 -15.23
N THR A 59 23.44 -14.85 -15.69
CA THR A 59 23.31 -14.53 -17.13
C THR A 59 24.19 -13.35 -17.54
N GLY A 60 24.59 -12.50 -16.59
CA GLY A 60 25.30 -11.25 -16.84
C GLY A 60 24.40 -10.18 -17.47
N ILE A 61 23.08 -10.30 -17.36
CA ILE A 61 22.10 -9.44 -18.03
C ILE A 61 21.46 -8.47 -17.02
N TRP A 62 21.29 -7.22 -17.46
CA TRP A 62 20.48 -6.22 -16.78
C TRP A 62 19.01 -6.33 -17.22
N GLU A 63 18.12 -6.38 -16.24
CA GLU A 63 16.67 -6.44 -16.40
C GLU A 63 16.03 -5.21 -15.73
N VAL A 64 15.05 -4.62 -16.40
CA VAL A 64 14.21 -3.56 -15.82
C VAL A 64 12.89 -4.22 -15.39
N PRO A 65 12.65 -4.42 -14.08
CA PRO A 65 11.43 -5.04 -13.61
C PRO A 65 10.22 -4.13 -13.82
N VAL A 66 9.03 -4.71 -13.85
CA VAL A 66 7.80 -3.97 -13.63
C VAL A 66 7.75 -3.55 -12.15
N ILE A 67 7.60 -2.25 -11.92
CA ILE A 67 7.56 -1.65 -10.57
C ILE A 67 6.11 -1.33 -10.23
N LEU A 68 5.57 -2.01 -9.21
CA LEU A 68 4.21 -1.82 -8.70
C LEU A 68 4.19 -0.97 -7.42
N GLY A 69 3.00 -0.53 -7.04
CA GLY A 69 2.77 0.30 -5.86
C GLY A 69 3.16 1.76 -6.06
N THR A 70 2.90 2.59 -5.05
CA THR A 70 3.26 4.00 -5.09
C THR A 70 4.75 4.15 -4.93
N LYS A 71 5.37 4.86 -5.87
CA LYS A 71 6.82 5.05 -5.87
C LYS A 71 7.21 6.15 -4.87
N PRO A 72 8.29 5.97 -4.09
CA PRO A 72 8.83 7.04 -3.29
C PRO A 72 9.24 8.23 -4.18
N ALA A 73 8.97 9.45 -3.71
CA ALA A 73 9.51 10.65 -4.33
C ALA A 73 11.05 10.61 -4.31
N ILE A 74 11.70 11.12 -5.38
CA ILE A 74 13.17 11.14 -5.46
C ILE A 74 13.76 11.91 -4.28
N CYS A 75 14.81 11.35 -3.68
CA CYS A 75 15.67 12.06 -2.74
C CYS A 75 17.14 11.91 -3.18
N LYS A 76 17.95 12.94 -2.96
CA LYS A 76 19.38 12.94 -3.35
C LYS A 76 20.22 11.96 -2.53
N CYS A 77 19.70 11.55 -1.39
CA CYS A 77 20.40 10.76 -0.41
C CYS A 77 19.44 9.71 0.13
N GLN A 78 19.73 8.44 -0.17
CA GLN A 78 19.00 7.29 0.35
C GLN A 78 20.01 6.29 0.90
N SER A 79 19.59 5.53 1.90
CA SER A 79 20.34 4.38 2.41
C SER A 79 19.46 3.16 2.29
N SER A 80 20.00 2.07 1.77
CA SER A 80 19.27 0.83 1.58
C SER A 80 19.94 -0.31 2.35
N VAL A 81 19.13 -1.15 3.01
CA VAL A 81 19.62 -2.32 3.74
C VAL A 81 18.71 -3.51 3.49
N LEU A 82 19.31 -4.69 3.36
CA LEU A 82 18.56 -5.93 3.28
C LEU A 82 18.00 -6.29 4.67
N LEU A 83 16.66 -6.34 4.78
CA LEU A 83 16.02 -6.81 6.01
C LEU A 83 16.03 -8.33 6.09
N ASN A 84 15.53 -8.94 5.03
CA ASN A 84 15.29 -10.36 4.84
C ASN A 84 15.35 -10.67 3.33
N GLN A 85 15.17 -11.93 2.94
CA GLN A 85 15.34 -12.34 1.53
C GLN A 85 14.30 -11.74 0.57
N ASP A 86 13.18 -11.23 1.09
CA ASP A 86 12.05 -10.72 0.30
C ASP A 86 11.84 -9.21 0.38
N ARG A 87 12.52 -8.49 1.30
CA ARG A 87 12.39 -7.03 1.46
C ARG A 87 13.71 -6.29 1.65
N ILE A 88 13.81 -5.20 0.91
CA ILE A 88 14.85 -4.19 1.04
C ILE A 88 14.25 -2.99 1.77
N LEU A 89 14.80 -2.61 2.92
CA LEU A 89 14.47 -1.36 3.61
C LEU A 89 15.22 -0.21 2.94
N MET A 90 14.49 0.86 2.68
CA MET A 90 15.02 2.09 2.13
C MET A 90 14.64 3.25 3.05
N VAL A 91 15.65 4.02 3.47
CA VAL A 91 15.48 5.20 4.31
C VAL A 91 15.87 6.43 3.50
N LYS A 92 14.91 7.33 3.29
CA LYS A 92 15.10 8.60 2.58
C LYS A 92 15.68 9.66 3.54
N LYS A 93 16.70 10.38 3.11
CA LYS A 93 17.21 11.56 3.84
C LYS A 93 16.40 12.80 3.46
N ASP A 94 16.30 13.75 4.38
CA ASP A 94 15.64 15.07 4.20
C ASP A 94 14.16 15.02 3.77
N SER A 95 13.42 14.01 4.25
CA SER A 95 11.97 13.86 3.98
C SER A 95 11.10 14.25 5.17
N VAL A 96 9.84 14.61 4.90
CA VAL A 96 8.82 14.86 5.92
C VAL A 96 8.55 13.56 6.69
N ARG A 97 8.33 13.63 8.01
CA ARG A 97 8.35 12.51 8.98
C ARG A 97 7.69 11.20 8.53
N ASP A 98 6.59 11.29 7.78
CA ASP A 98 5.79 10.13 7.37
C ASP A 98 6.19 9.54 6.01
N ASP A 99 7.18 10.10 5.30
CA ASP A 99 7.65 9.64 3.99
C ASP A 99 9.11 9.13 3.99
N CYS A 100 9.69 8.94 5.18
CA CYS A 100 11.11 8.60 5.31
C CYS A 100 11.42 7.12 5.10
N ILE A 101 10.48 6.21 5.33
CA ILE A 101 10.73 4.77 5.38
C ILE A 101 9.92 4.04 4.31
N TRP A 102 10.61 3.30 3.46
CA TRP A 102 10.05 2.58 2.32
C TRP A 102 10.63 1.18 2.25
N PHE A 103 9.89 0.27 1.62
CA PHE A 103 10.32 -1.10 1.40
C PHE A 103 10.16 -1.44 -0.07
N LEU A 104 11.22 -2.01 -0.65
CA LEU A 104 11.14 -2.65 -1.95
C LEU A 104 10.92 -4.15 -1.71
N GLU A 105 9.70 -4.59 -1.98
CA GLU A 105 9.25 -5.98 -1.95
C GLU A 105 9.73 -6.65 -3.24
N VAL A 106 10.52 -7.72 -3.14
CA VAL A 106 11.13 -8.36 -4.32
C VAL A 106 10.61 -9.78 -4.55
N ASP A 107 10.50 -10.59 -3.51
CA ASP A 107 10.12 -12.02 -3.62
C ASP A 107 9.03 -12.39 -2.61
N THR A 108 8.11 -11.46 -2.38
CA THR A 108 6.92 -11.70 -1.56
C THR A 108 5.89 -12.54 -2.33
N PRO A 109 4.93 -13.20 -1.64
CA PRO A 109 3.83 -13.90 -2.31
C PRO A 109 3.10 -13.02 -3.35
N PHE A 110 2.93 -11.72 -3.05
CA PHE A 110 2.32 -10.76 -3.98
C PHE A 110 3.17 -10.56 -5.24
N THR A 111 4.48 -10.26 -5.11
CA THR A 111 5.33 -10.03 -6.30
C THR A 111 5.52 -11.31 -7.11
N GLN A 112 5.54 -12.48 -6.47
CA GLN A 112 5.57 -13.78 -7.16
C GLN A 112 4.30 -14.05 -7.97
N GLU A 113 3.13 -13.74 -7.44
CA GLU A 113 1.86 -13.86 -8.17
C GLU A 113 1.83 -12.92 -9.38
N GLN A 114 2.20 -11.64 -9.17
CA GLN A 114 2.26 -10.65 -10.26
C GLN A 114 3.28 -11.03 -11.33
N LYS A 115 4.42 -11.57 -10.94
CA LYS A 115 5.43 -12.12 -11.87
C LYS A 115 4.88 -13.25 -12.73
N LYS A 116 4.08 -14.16 -12.17
CA LYS A 116 3.41 -15.23 -12.94
C LYS A 116 2.40 -14.66 -13.94
N LEU A 117 1.63 -13.66 -13.53
CA LEU A 117 0.62 -13.01 -14.37
C LEU A 117 1.22 -12.20 -15.52
N LEU A 118 2.27 -11.42 -15.23
CA LEU A 118 2.91 -10.53 -16.18
C LEU A 118 4.05 -11.19 -16.98
N GLN A 119 4.48 -12.39 -16.58
CA GLN A 119 5.58 -13.15 -17.20
C GLN A 119 6.89 -12.35 -17.30
N THR A 120 7.12 -11.47 -16.32
CA THR A 120 8.30 -10.60 -16.24
C THR A 120 8.70 -10.42 -14.78
N GLU A 121 9.92 -9.96 -14.51
CA GLU A 121 10.31 -9.63 -13.14
C GLU A 121 9.48 -8.49 -12.58
N VAL A 122 9.03 -8.66 -11.33
CA VAL A 122 8.18 -7.70 -10.63
C VAL A 122 8.79 -7.38 -9.29
N VAL A 123 8.83 -6.10 -8.98
CA VAL A 123 9.10 -5.57 -7.63
C VAL A 123 7.97 -4.62 -7.26
N ALA A 124 7.74 -4.43 -5.97
CA ALA A 124 6.68 -3.54 -5.51
C ALA A 124 7.16 -2.65 -4.37
N TRP A 125 6.81 -1.37 -4.42
CA TRP A 125 7.04 -0.45 -3.31
C TRP A 125 5.93 -0.59 -2.27
N SER A 126 6.30 -0.59 -1.00
CA SER A 126 5.36 -0.41 0.11
C SER A 126 5.88 0.65 1.07
N LYS A 127 5.00 1.59 1.45
CA LYS A 127 5.34 2.65 2.40
C LYS A 127 5.34 2.13 3.82
N GLY A 128 6.33 2.54 4.61
CA GLY A 128 6.43 2.22 6.03
C GLY A 128 5.47 3.05 6.89
N VAL A 129 4.82 2.42 7.88
CA VAL A 129 3.94 3.10 8.84
C VAL A 129 4.39 2.83 10.27
N LYS A 130 4.49 3.90 11.07
CA LYS A 130 4.77 3.82 12.50
C LYS A 130 3.61 3.14 13.24
N GLY A 131 3.95 2.16 14.07
CA GLY A 131 2.98 1.30 14.76
C GLY A 131 2.09 0.55 13.78
N VAL A 132 0.93 0.09 14.25
CA VAL A 132 -0.01 -0.65 13.39
C VAL A 132 -0.83 0.27 12.49
N GLY A 133 -0.98 1.56 12.81
CA GLY A 133 -1.87 2.49 12.11
C GLY A 133 -3.35 2.07 12.14
N PRO A 134 -4.29 2.93 11.70
CA PRO A 134 -5.69 2.54 11.62
C PRO A 134 -5.88 1.48 10.52
N GLN A 135 -6.51 0.36 10.88
CA GLN A 135 -6.79 -0.75 9.97
C GLN A 135 -7.98 -0.39 9.05
N PRO A 136 -7.88 -0.48 7.71
CA PRO A 136 -9.00 -0.19 6.82
C PRO A 136 -10.25 -1.04 7.12
N VAL A 137 -11.41 -0.54 6.70
CA VAL A 137 -12.71 -1.21 6.83
C VAL A 137 -13.27 -1.44 5.44
N ILE A 138 -13.48 -2.71 5.09
CA ILE A 138 -14.17 -3.12 3.89
C ILE A 138 -15.64 -3.30 4.22
N ILE A 139 -16.51 -2.56 3.53
CA ILE A 139 -17.96 -2.71 3.63
C ILE A 139 -18.47 -3.23 2.30
N SER A 140 -19.09 -4.41 2.32
CA SER A 140 -19.67 -5.05 1.14
C SER A 140 -21.13 -5.46 1.38
N GLY A 141 -21.84 -5.83 0.32
CA GLY A 141 -23.26 -6.15 0.38
C GLY A 141 -23.99 -5.79 -0.92
N PRO A 142 -25.19 -6.34 -1.14
CA PRO A 142 -25.92 -6.11 -2.37
C PRO A 142 -26.28 -4.64 -2.60
N SER A 143 -26.45 -4.28 -3.87
CA SER A 143 -26.97 -2.97 -4.26
C SER A 143 -28.35 -2.75 -3.59
N GLY A 144 -28.56 -1.57 -2.99
CA GLY A 144 -29.82 -1.23 -2.31
C GLY A 144 -29.89 -1.61 -0.83
N VAL A 145 -28.86 -2.27 -0.27
CA VAL A 145 -28.87 -2.70 1.14
C VAL A 145 -28.63 -1.57 2.15
N GLY A 146 -28.20 -0.39 1.71
CA GLY A 146 -27.99 0.79 2.58
C GLY A 146 -26.55 1.09 2.99
N LYS A 147 -25.54 0.47 2.34
CA LYS A 147 -24.10 0.73 2.61
C LYS A 147 -23.75 2.22 2.59
N GLY A 148 -24.09 2.91 1.49
CA GLY A 148 -23.80 4.34 1.35
C GLY A 148 -24.38 5.18 2.48
N THR A 149 -25.59 4.87 2.94
CA THR A 149 -26.22 5.57 4.08
C THR A 149 -25.47 5.35 5.39
N LEU A 150 -25.04 4.11 5.67
CA LEU A 150 -24.25 3.79 6.86
C LEU A 150 -22.88 4.48 6.82
N ILE A 151 -22.21 4.44 5.67
CA ILE A 151 -20.91 5.09 5.44
C ILE A 151 -21.03 6.61 5.61
N SER A 152 -22.06 7.24 5.02
CA SER A 152 -22.29 8.67 5.17
C SER A 152 -22.55 9.06 6.63
N LYS A 153 -23.32 8.28 7.39
CA LYS A 153 -23.52 8.53 8.83
C LYS A 153 -22.18 8.46 9.59
N LEU A 154 -21.39 7.41 9.35
CA LEU A 154 -20.08 7.21 9.99
C LEU A 154 -19.10 8.36 9.68
N MET A 155 -19.01 8.75 8.42
CA MET A 155 -18.16 9.85 7.94
C MET A 155 -18.58 11.21 8.50
N ASN A 156 -19.89 11.43 8.71
CA ASN A 156 -20.40 12.68 9.26
C ASN A 156 -20.20 12.78 10.78
N GLU A 157 -20.33 11.67 11.51
CA GLU A 157 -20.15 11.64 12.98
C GLU A 157 -18.67 11.64 13.38
N PHE A 158 -17.80 10.98 12.60
CA PHE A 158 -16.37 10.84 12.90
C PHE A 158 -15.46 11.33 11.74
N PRO A 159 -15.58 12.59 11.29
CA PRO A 159 -14.89 13.10 10.11
C PRO A 159 -13.36 13.19 10.26
N SER A 160 -12.85 13.22 11.49
CA SER A 160 -11.41 13.21 11.80
C SER A 160 -10.83 11.79 11.83
N MET A 161 -11.64 10.77 12.07
CA MET A 161 -11.18 9.39 12.23
C MET A 161 -11.30 8.58 10.95
N PHE A 162 -12.27 8.88 10.09
CA PHE A 162 -12.54 8.09 8.88
C PHE A 162 -12.35 8.90 7.60
N GLY A 163 -11.88 8.20 6.56
CA GLY A 163 -11.84 8.70 5.19
C GLY A 163 -12.40 7.67 4.23
N PHE A 164 -13.01 8.12 3.14
CA PHE A 164 -13.60 7.26 2.13
C PHE A 164 -12.67 7.11 0.93
N SER A 165 -12.41 5.87 0.52
CA SER A 165 -11.67 5.57 -0.70
C SER A 165 -12.59 5.75 -1.91
N VAL A 166 -12.40 6.85 -2.64
CA VAL A 166 -13.19 7.13 -3.86
C VAL A 166 -12.73 6.17 -4.96
N SER A 167 -13.58 5.18 -5.28
CA SER A 167 -13.29 4.18 -6.32
C SER A 167 -13.33 4.78 -7.73
N HIS A 168 -12.72 4.09 -8.69
CA HIS A 168 -12.83 4.38 -10.11
C HIS A 168 -13.97 3.57 -10.75
N THR A 169 -14.57 4.09 -11.81
CA THR A 169 -15.50 3.33 -12.64
C THR A 169 -15.52 3.78 -14.10
N THR A 170 -15.78 2.83 -15.00
CA THR A 170 -16.02 3.10 -16.43
C THR A 170 -17.47 3.43 -16.75
N ARG A 171 -18.36 3.38 -15.76
CA ARG A 171 -19.77 3.76 -15.94
C ARG A 171 -19.88 5.28 -16.08
N ALA A 172 -20.80 5.77 -16.91
CA ALA A 172 -21.14 7.19 -16.91
C ALA A 172 -21.72 7.65 -15.54
N PRO A 173 -21.43 8.88 -15.09
CA PRO A 173 -22.02 9.44 -13.87
C PRO A 173 -23.55 9.54 -13.97
N ARG A 174 -24.25 9.32 -12.86
CA ARG A 174 -25.67 9.69 -12.73
C ARG A 174 -25.81 11.20 -12.54
N GLU A 175 -27.01 11.73 -12.74
CA GLU A 175 -27.32 13.17 -12.70
C GLU A 175 -26.80 13.92 -11.45
N LYS A 176 -26.74 13.25 -10.28
CA LYS A 176 -26.27 13.83 -9.01
C LYS A 176 -24.85 13.40 -8.61
N GLU A 177 -24.22 12.51 -9.37
CA GLU A 177 -22.88 12.04 -9.07
C GLU A 177 -21.84 13.05 -9.59
N LYS A 178 -20.78 13.25 -8.80
CA LYS A 178 -19.68 14.17 -9.10
C LYS A 178 -18.35 13.41 -9.15
N HIS A 179 -17.56 13.66 -10.19
CA HIS A 179 -16.23 13.10 -10.36
C HIS A 179 -15.32 13.47 -9.17
N GLY A 180 -14.55 12.52 -8.66
CA GLY A 180 -13.64 12.70 -7.52
C GLY A 180 -14.33 12.79 -6.15
N ILE A 181 -15.67 12.76 -6.11
CA ILE A 181 -16.45 12.73 -4.86
C ILE A 181 -17.13 11.38 -4.70
N HIS A 182 -17.86 10.95 -5.74
CA HIS A 182 -18.59 9.68 -5.71
C HIS A 182 -17.77 8.55 -6.32
N TYR A 183 -17.21 8.83 -7.51
CA TYR A 183 -16.28 7.96 -8.21
C TYR A 183 -15.30 8.82 -9.01
N HIS A 184 -14.14 8.26 -9.33
CA HIS A 184 -13.34 8.70 -10.46
C HIS A 184 -13.88 8.04 -11.74
N PHE A 185 -14.73 8.78 -12.44
CA PHE A 185 -15.26 8.37 -13.73
C PHE A 185 -14.16 8.42 -14.78
N THR A 186 -13.81 7.28 -15.36
CA THR A 186 -12.67 7.13 -16.28
C THR A 186 -13.07 6.34 -17.53
N GLU A 187 -12.29 6.47 -18.59
CA GLU A 187 -12.47 5.65 -19.79
C GLU A 187 -12.01 4.21 -19.55
N ARG A 188 -12.68 3.25 -20.20
CA ARG A 188 -12.35 1.83 -20.08
C ARG A 188 -10.91 1.52 -20.47
N SER A 189 -10.42 2.07 -21.58
CA SER A 189 -9.05 1.86 -22.06
C SER A 189 -7.99 2.31 -21.05
N VAL A 190 -8.23 3.46 -20.39
CA VAL A 190 -7.38 4.01 -19.34
C VAL A 190 -7.40 3.10 -18.12
N MET A 191 -8.59 2.72 -17.66
CA MET A 191 -8.73 1.86 -16.48
C MET A 191 -8.09 0.47 -16.71
N GLU A 192 -8.28 -0.14 -17.87
CA GLU A 192 -7.64 -1.42 -18.22
C GLU A 192 -6.12 -1.32 -18.28
N LYS A 193 -5.58 -0.20 -18.78
CA LYS A 193 -4.13 0.06 -18.75
C LYS A 193 -3.64 0.18 -17.31
N ASP A 194 -4.31 0.97 -16.47
CA ASP A 194 -3.92 1.18 -15.08
C ASP A 194 -4.05 -0.09 -14.22
N ILE A 195 -5.01 -0.97 -14.55
CA ILE A 195 -5.09 -2.32 -13.96
C ILE A 195 -3.87 -3.16 -14.36
N ARG A 196 -3.49 -3.18 -15.63
CA ARG A 196 -2.26 -3.88 -16.09
C ARG A 196 -0.99 -3.32 -15.47
N ASP A 197 -0.95 -2.01 -15.25
CA ASP A 197 0.15 -1.32 -14.58
C ASP A 197 0.12 -1.51 -13.05
N GLY A 198 -0.82 -2.31 -12.52
CA GLY A 198 -0.94 -2.66 -11.10
C GLY A 198 -1.21 -1.48 -10.18
N LYS A 199 -1.93 -0.45 -10.67
CA LYS A 199 -2.32 0.73 -9.88
C LYS A 199 -3.56 0.50 -9.02
N PHE A 200 -4.23 -0.63 -9.19
CA PHE A 200 -5.45 -0.99 -8.49
C PHE A 200 -5.18 -2.03 -7.41
N LEU A 201 -5.69 -1.75 -6.21
CA LEU A 201 -5.73 -2.72 -5.11
C LEU A 201 -6.69 -3.87 -5.47
N GLU A 202 -7.83 -3.52 -6.04
CA GLU A 202 -8.79 -4.48 -6.57
C GLU A 202 -9.49 -3.88 -7.80
N SER A 203 -9.99 -4.77 -8.65
CA SER A 203 -10.92 -4.39 -9.70
C SER A 203 -11.93 -5.50 -9.93
N ALA A 204 -13.15 -5.12 -10.31
CA ALA A 204 -14.25 -6.02 -10.57
C ALA A 204 -15.05 -5.57 -11.79
N PHE A 205 -15.50 -6.54 -12.59
CA PHE A 205 -16.42 -6.29 -13.68
C PHE A 205 -17.86 -6.46 -13.20
N VAL A 206 -18.57 -5.34 -13.07
CA VAL A 206 -19.92 -5.30 -12.51
C VAL A 206 -20.88 -4.64 -13.50
N HIS A 207 -21.91 -5.40 -13.88
CA HIS A 207 -22.98 -4.95 -14.77
C HIS A 207 -22.55 -4.40 -16.13
N GLY A 208 -21.39 -4.80 -16.67
CA GLY A 208 -20.91 -4.27 -17.96
C GLY A 208 -19.93 -3.11 -17.81
N ASN A 209 -19.56 -2.72 -16.60
CA ASN A 209 -18.59 -1.67 -16.29
C ASN A 209 -17.49 -2.22 -15.39
N ILE A 210 -16.31 -1.60 -15.45
CA ILE A 210 -15.23 -1.91 -14.52
C ILE A 210 -15.35 -0.96 -13.34
N TYR A 211 -15.16 -1.50 -12.15
CA TYR A 211 -14.99 -0.78 -10.90
C TYR A 211 -13.66 -1.19 -10.29
N GLY A 212 -13.04 -0.30 -9.52
CA GLY A 212 -11.81 -0.64 -8.84
C GLY A 212 -11.35 0.44 -7.88
N THR A 213 -10.68 0.00 -6.84
CA THR A 213 -10.06 0.85 -5.83
C THR A 213 -8.59 1.03 -6.16
N SER A 214 -8.15 2.27 -6.42
CA SER A 214 -6.72 2.53 -6.66
C SER A 214 -5.94 2.44 -5.35
N ILE A 215 -4.68 2.00 -5.44
CA ILE A 215 -3.75 1.99 -4.29
C ILE A 215 -3.62 3.41 -3.73
N GLU A 216 -3.47 4.39 -4.62
CA GLU A 216 -3.39 5.81 -4.28
C GLU A 216 -4.60 6.30 -3.47
N ALA A 217 -5.83 5.91 -3.83
CA ALA A 217 -7.03 6.34 -3.09
C ALA A 217 -7.02 5.86 -1.63
N VAL A 218 -6.49 4.65 -1.39
CA VAL A 218 -6.34 4.11 -0.02
C VAL A 218 -5.21 4.81 0.73
N GLU A 219 -4.10 5.09 0.04
CA GLU A 219 -2.95 5.76 0.62
C GLU A 219 -3.24 7.20 1.01
N LEU A 220 -3.95 7.97 0.20
CA LEU A 220 -4.34 9.35 0.50
C LEU A 220 -5.11 9.44 1.82
N VAL A 221 -6.03 8.51 2.06
CA VAL A 221 -6.78 8.46 3.32
C VAL A 221 -5.88 8.06 4.50
N THR A 222 -5.01 7.09 4.27
CA THR A 222 -4.11 6.58 5.31
C THR A 222 -3.05 7.62 5.71
N ASP A 223 -2.52 8.37 4.75
CA ASP A 223 -1.58 9.48 4.97
C ASP A 223 -2.22 10.66 5.71
N ALA A 224 -3.53 10.83 5.59
CA ALA A 224 -4.28 11.79 6.40
C ALA A 224 -4.48 11.32 7.86
N GLY A 225 -3.89 10.19 8.27
CA GLY A 225 -4.03 9.60 9.60
C GLY A 225 -5.41 8.97 9.86
N LYS A 226 -6.21 8.77 8.80
CA LYS A 226 -7.61 8.31 8.91
C LYS A 226 -7.73 6.82 8.62
N ARG A 227 -8.74 6.20 9.22
CA ARG A 227 -9.19 4.85 8.93
C ARG A 227 -9.92 4.83 7.59
N CYS A 228 -9.34 4.16 6.60
CA CYS A 228 -9.87 4.09 5.26
C CYS A 228 -11.10 3.17 5.17
N ILE A 229 -12.19 3.64 4.58
CA ILE A 229 -13.40 2.87 4.28
C ILE A 229 -13.43 2.57 2.78
N LEU A 230 -13.59 1.29 2.43
CA LEU A 230 -13.76 0.83 1.06
C LEU A 230 -15.18 0.25 0.89
N ASP A 231 -15.96 0.80 -0.04
CA ASP A 231 -17.26 0.26 -0.47
C ASP A 231 -17.08 -0.55 -1.76
N ILE A 232 -16.92 -1.86 -1.62
CA ILE A 232 -16.60 -2.77 -2.74
C ILE A 232 -17.56 -3.97 -2.76
N ASP A 233 -17.74 -4.59 -3.93
CA ASP A 233 -18.57 -5.78 -4.07
C ASP A 233 -17.88 -7.03 -3.47
N VAL A 234 -18.58 -8.17 -3.51
CA VAL A 234 -18.05 -9.42 -2.94
C VAL A 234 -16.82 -9.91 -3.72
N GLN A 235 -16.72 -9.61 -5.02
CA GLN A 235 -15.55 -9.96 -5.83
C GLN A 235 -14.33 -9.14 -5.41
N GLY A 236 -14.49 -7.81 -5.28
CA GLY A 236 -13.46 -6.92 -4.78
C GLY A 236 -13.03 -7.31 -3.37
N ALA A 237 -13.97 -7.64 -2.47
CA ALA A 237 -13.65 -8.13 -1.13
C ALA A 237 -12.79 -9.40 -1.15
N ARG A 238 -13.06 -10.36 -2.06
CA ARG A 238 -12.19 -11.55 -2.25
C ARG A 238 -10.79 -11.15 -2.69
N SER A 239 -10.68 -10.26 -3.67
CA SER A 239 -9.39 -9.78 -4.17
C SER A 239 -8.58 -9.10 -3.07
N VAL A 240 -9.21 -8.24 -2.26
CA VAL A 240 -8.53 -7.59 -1.13
C VAL A 240 -8.15 -8.61 -0.05
N ARG A 241 -9.01 -9.59 0.25
CA ARG A 241 -8.72 -10.65 1.24
C ARG A 241 -7.56 -11.56 0.82
N ALA A 242 -7.36 -11.76 -0.49
CA ALA A 242 -6.22 -12.49 -1.03
C ALA A 242 -4.92 -11.66 -1.05
N SER A 243 -5.02 -10.34 -0.90
CA SER A 243 -3.86 -9.44 -0.81
C SER A 243 -3.23 -9.42 0.59
N SER A 244 -2.10 -8.73 0.73
CA SER A 244 -1.44 -8.49 2.02
C SER A 244 -2.11 -7.39 2.86
N LEU A 245 -3.19 -6.77 2.38
CA LEU A 245 -3.88 -5.70 3.10
C LEU A 245 -4.69 -6.27 4.27
N GLU A 246 -4.20 -6.04 5.49
CA GLU A 246 -4.95 -6.31 6.70
C GLU A 246 -6.11 -5.30 6.85
N ALA A 247 -7.36 -5.77 6.78
CA ALA A 247 -8.56 -4.94 6.90
C ALA A 247 -9.64 -5.66 7.74
N LYS A 248 -10.60 -4.91 8.32
CA LYS A 248 -11.85 -5.48 8.88
C LYS A 248 -12.87 -5.62 7.75
N PHE A 249 -13.41 -6.82 7.54
CA PHE A 249 -14.37 -7.12 6.47
C PHE A 249 -15.79 -7.26 7.03
N ILE A 250 -16.70 -6.38 6.62
CA ILE A 250 -18.08 -6.31 7.10
C ILE A 250 -19.04 -6.46 5.93
N PHE A 251 -19.94 -7.45 6.02
CA PHE A 251 -21.01 -7.66 5.05
C PHE A 251 -22.35 -7.13 5.55
N ILE A 252 -23.00 -6.27 4.76
CA ILE A 252 -24.32 -5.74 5.06
C ILE A 252 -25.38 -6.55 4.30
N CYS A 253 -26.29 -7.16 5.04
CA CYS A 253 -27.43 -7.94 4.54
C CYS A 253 -28.74 -7.16 4.66
N PRO A 254 -29.71 -7.36 3.75
CA PRO A 254 -31.08 -6.94 3.97
C PRO A 254 -31.79 -7.88 4.96
N PRO A 255 -32.90 -7.46 5.60
CA PRO A 255 -33.71 -8.33 6.45
C PRO A 255 -34.37 -9.47 5.67
N SER A 256 -34.78 -9.19 4.43
CA SER A 256 -35.32 -10.17 3.49
C SER A 256 -35.00 -9.78 2.05
N PHE A 257 -35.18 -10.72 1.12
CA PHE A 257 -34.95 -10.44 -0.30
C PHE A 257 -36.04 -9.51 -0.86
N GLU A 258 -37.26 -9.63 -0.35
CA GLU A 258 -38.42 -8.81 -0.70
C GLU A 258 -38.22 -7.35 -0.30
N GLU A 259 -37.66 -7.10 0.88
CA GLU A 259 -37.34 -5.73 1.33
C GLU A 259 -36.19 -5.12 0.52
N LEU A 260 -35.21 -5.93 0.09
CA LEU A 260 -34.18 -5.47 -0.84
C LEU A 260 -34.78 -5.02 -2.18
N GLU A 261 -35.69 -5.83 -2.74
CA GLU A 261 -36.39 -5.50 -3.98
C GLU A 261 -37.21 -4.22 -3.84
N LYS A 262 -37.99 -4.09 -2.77
CA LYS A 262 -38.76 -2.88 -2.47
C LYS A 262 -37.87 -1.65 -2.40
N ARG A 263 -36.72 -1.71 -1.72
CA ARG A 263 -35.74 -0.62 -1.64
C ARG A 263 -35.14 -0.26 -3.00
N LEU A 264 -34.78 -1.25 -3.82
CA LEU A 264 -34.26 -1.04 -5.17
C LEU A 264 -35.29 -0.34 -6.06
N ARG A 265 -36.54 -0.78 -6.05
CA ARG A 265 -37.64 -0.19 -6.82
C ARG A 265 -37.97 1.23 -6.35
N ALA A 266 -38.03 1.45 -5.04
CA ALA A 266 -38.32 2.77 -4.45
C ALA A 266 -37.27 3.84 -4.82
N ARG A 267 -36.04 3.44 -5.15
CA ARG A 267 -34.99 4.37 -5.60
C ARG A 267 -35.35 5.07 -6.92
N GLY A 268 -36.08 4.39 -7.80
CA GLY A 268 -36.58 4.96 -9.06
C GLY A 268 -35.50 5.39 -10.06
N THR A 269 -34.25 4.90 -9.93
CA THR A 269 -33.13 5.29 -10.80
C THR A 269 -32.76 4.24 -11.84
N GLU A 270 -33.53 3.15 -11.94
CA GLU A 270 -33.22 1.97 -12.74
C GLU A 270 -34.46 1.53 -13.55
N THR A 271 -34.25 1.00 -14.76
CA THR A 271 -35.31 0.33 -15.53
C THR A 271 -35.66 -1.04 -14.94
N GLU A 272 -36.80 -1.64 -15.31
CA GLU A 272 -37.18 -2.96 -14.82
C GLU A 272 -36.11 -4.02 -15.12
N GLU A 273 -35.52 -4.00 -16.32
CA GLU A 273 -34.47 -4.93 -16.72
C GLU A 273 -33.22 -4.78 -15.85
N GLN A 274 -32.88 -3.53 -15.49
CA GLN A 274 -31.76 -3.23 -14.60
C GLN A 274 -32.04 -3.66 -13.16
N VAL A 275 -33.28 -3.48 -12.67
CA VAL A 275 -33.72 -3.96 -11.36
C VAL A 275 -33.61 -5.49 -11.30
N GLN A 276 -34.17 -6.20 -12.28
CA GLN A 276 -34.09 -7.66 -12.35
C GLN A 276 -32.65 -8.17 -12.43
N LYS A 277 -31.78 -7.49 -13.18
CA LYS A 277 -30.34 -7.81 -13.23
C LYS A 277 -29.68 -7.66 -11.86
N ARG A 278 -30.00 -6.60 -11.12
CA ARG A 278 -29.47 -6.38 -9.76
C ARG A 278 -30.00 -7.39 -8.75
N LEU A 279 -31.27 -7.78 -8.83
CA LEU A 279 -31.85 -8.79 -7.95
C LEU A 279 -31.20 -10.16 -8.15
N ARG A 280 -30.97 -10.57 -9.40
CA ARG A 280 -30.23 -11.81 -9.70
C ARG A 280 -28.83 -11.79 -9.08
N ASN A 281 -28.09 -10.70 -9.26
CA ASN A 281 -26.75 -10.54 -8.70
C ASN A 281 -26.78 -10.52 -7.16
N ALA A 282 -27.72 -9.79 -6.56
CA ALA A 282 -27.89 -9.73 -5.12
C ALA A 282 -28.09 -11.11 -4.50
N ARG A 283 -28.80 -12.02 -5.17
CA ARG A 283 -28.96 -13.41 -4.69
C ARG A 283 -27.62 -14.15 -4.65
N ALA A 284 -26.79 -14.00 -5.67
CA ALA A 284 -25.44 -14.57 -5.69
C ALA A 284 -24.55 -13.95 -4.61
N GLU A 285 -24.55 -12.63 -4.48
CA GLU A 285 -23.77 -11.91 -3.47
C GLU A 285 -24.18 -12.27 -2.03
N LEU A 286 -25.47 -12.48 -1.76
CA LEU A 286 -25.96 -12.91 -0.45
C LEU A 286 -25.56 -14.33 -0.09
N ASN A 287 -25.57 -15.24 -1.06
CA ASN A 287 -25.08 -16.60 -0.85
C ASN A 287 -23.59 -16.56 -0.54
N ASP A 288 -22.82 -15.91 -1.41
CA ASP A 288 -21.37 -15.78 -1.30
C ASP A 288 -20.96 -15.12 0.02
N GLY A 289 -21.62 -14.02 0.41
CA GLY A 289 -21.29 -13.28 1.63
C GLY A 289 -21.56 -14.08 2.91
N LYS A 290 -22.54 -14.98 2.93
CA LYS A 290 -22.89 -15.79 4.11
C LYS A 290 -22.11 -17.10 4.21
N SER A 291 -21.67 -17.69 3.09
CA SER A 291 -21.13 -19.06 3.08
C SER A 291 -19.60 -19.17 2.99
N SER A 292 -18.89 -18.08 2.70
CA SER A 292 -17.50 -18.16 2.23
C SER A 292 -16.41 -17.88 3.29
N GLY A 293 -16.77 -17.56 4.53
CA GLY A 293 -15.77 -17.15 5.55
C GLY A 293 -14.99 -15.88 5.19
N LEU A 294 -15.45 -15.16 4.15
CA LEU A 294 -14.79 -13.99 3.58
C LEU A 294 -14.90 -12.76 4.49
N PHE A 295 -16.02 -12.63 5.19
CA PHE A 295 -16.32 -11.48 6.03
C PHE A 295 -16.16 -11.84 7.50
N ASP A 296 -15.52 -10.96 8.26
CA ASP A 296 -15.31 -11.12 9.70
C ASP A 296 -16.63 -10.91 10.45
N HIS A 297 -17.52 -10.05 9.90
CA HIS A 297 -18.81 -9.73 10.49
C HIS A 297 -19.92 -9.60 9.44
N ILE A 298 -21.14 -9.95 9.84
CA ILE A 298 -22.35 -9.76 9.04
C ILE A 298 -23.34 -8.90 9.84
N LEU A 299 -23.81 -7.80 9.26
CA LEU A 299 -24.83 -6.92 9.85
C LEU A 299 -26.11 -6.98 9.01
N VAL A 300 -27.26 -7.11 9.66
CA VAL A 300 -28.58 -7.04 9.01
C VAL A 300 -29.12 -5.62 9.13
N ASN A 301 -29.30 -4.96 7.99
CA ASN A 301 -29.85 -3.59 7.93
C ASN A 301 -31.38 -3.61 7.80
N ASP A 302 -32.04 -4.06 8.87
CA ASP A 302 -33.50 -3.98 9.01
C ASP A 302 -33.92 -2.55 9.39
N ASP A 303 -33.50 -2.11 10.57
CA ASP A 303 -33.55 -0.71 11.02
C ASP A 303 -32.18 -0.04 10.89
N LEU A 304 -32.17 1.14 10.27
CA LEU A 304 -30.94 1.87 9.96
C LEU A 304 -30.18 2.30 11.22
N ASN A 305 -30.88 2.76 12.26
CA ASN A 305 -30.24 3.27 13.46
C ASN A 305 -29.63 2.13 14.26
N THR A 306 -30.36 1.04 14.45
CA THR A 306 -29.87 -0.16 15.13
C THR A 306 -28.68 -0.78 14.39
N CYS A 307 -28.76 -0.89 13.06
CA CYS A 307 -27.63 -1.39 12.25
C CYS A 307 -26.40 -0.48 12.38
N TYR A 308 -26.60 0.83 12.44
CA TYR A 308 -25.52 1.80 12.60
C TYR A 308 -24.87 1.74 13.99
N GLU A 309 -25.64 1.59 15.06
CA GLU A 309 -25.09 1.38 16.40
C GLU A 309 -24.28 0.08 16.47
N ASN A 310 -24.76 -1.00 15.84
CA ASN A 310 -24.00 -2.24 15.75
C ASN A 310 -22.70 -2.08 14.95
N LEU A 311 -22.72 -1.29 13.86
CA LEU A 311 -21.51 -0.94 13.12
C LEU A 311 -20.50 -0.19 13.99
N LYS A 312 -20.95 0.79 14.79
CA LYS A 312 -20.07 1.52 15.72
C LYS A 312 -19.43 0.59 16.74
N LYS A 313 -20.19 -0.34 17.32
CA LYS A 313 -19.68 -1.35 18.26
C LYS A 313 -18.60 -2.22 17.62
N LEU A 314 -18.83 -2.74 16.41
CA LEU A 314 -17.83 -3.55 15.69
C LEU A 314 -16.54 -2.77 15.35
N LEU A 315 -16.66 -1.46 15.21
CA LEU A 315 -15.54 -0.56 14.95
C LEU A 315 -14.90 0.00 16.22
N ASP A 316 -15.35 -0.44 17.40
CA ASP A 316 -14.85 -0.04 18.72
C ASP A 316 -15.08 1.46 19.00
N LEU A 317 -16.25 1.98 18.58
CA LEU A 317 -16.64 3.41 18.67
C LEU A 317 -17.76 3.70 19.69
N ASP A 318 -18.17 2.71 20.48
CA ASP A 318 -19.29 2.81 21.42
C ASP A 318 -18.90 3.40 22.79
N GLY A 319 -17.69 3.95 22.91
CA GLY A 319 -17.17 4.58 24.12
C GLY A 319 -16.83 3.61 25.26
N SER A 320 -16.89 2.30 25.02
CA SER A 320 -16.66 1.25 26.03
C SER A 320 -15.20 0.79 26.16
N THR A 321 -14.36 1.13 25.17
CA THR A 321 -12.93 0.83 25.20
C THR A 321 -12.12 2.11 25.37
N ASP A 322 -11.45 2.23 26.52
CA ASP A 322 -10.29 3.10 26.76
C ASP A 322 -9.14 2.68 25.82
N SER A 323 -9.30 2.83 24.51
CA SER A 323 -8.21 2.68 23.57
C SER A 323 -7.60 4.05 23.38
N THR A 324 -6.54 4.28 24.14
CA THR A 324 -5.52 5.30 23.93
C THR A 324 -5.05 5.30 22.47
N TYR A 325 -5.78 5.95 21.57
CA TYR A 325 -5.17 6.57 20.41
C TYR A 325 -4.45 7.80 20.94
N GLN A 326 -3.28 7.56 21.54
CA GLN A 326 -2.31 8.63 21.72
C GLN A 326 -1.94 9.10 20.32
N SER A 327 -2.35 10.33 20.00
CA SER A 327 -1.70 11.13 18.98
C SER A 327 -0.18 10.94 19.14
N PRO A 328 0.57 10.71 18.04
CA PRO A 328 2.02 10.57 18.14
C PRO A 328 2.58 11.75 18.93
N SER A 329 3.12 11.46 20.11
CA SER A 329 3.81 12.44 20.94
C SER A 329 4.87 13.14 20.09
N GLU A 330 4.86 14.47 20.12
CA GLU A 330 5.73 15.34 19.34
C GLU A 330 7.21 15.00 19.60
N VAL A 331 7.85 14.34 18.65
CA VAL A 331 9.31 14.22 18.60
C VAL A 331 9.80 15.01 17.40
N SER A 332 10.65 15.99 17.68
CA SER A 332 11.24 16.97 16.75
C SER A 332 12.02 16.31 15.61
N GLU A 333 12.19 17.10 14.54
CA GLU A 333 12.76 16.77 13.23
C GLU A 333 14.05 15.93 13.24
N LEU A 334 14.27 15.18 12.14
CA LEU A 334 15.43 14.30 11.93
C LEU A 334 16.32 14.80 10.78
N PRO A 335 17.40 15.58 11.03
CA PRO A 335 18.34 15.97 9.98
C PRO A 335 19.67 15.19 9.99
N GLY A 336 19.99 14.51 8.87
CA GLY A 336 21.37 14.36 8.33
C GLY A 336 22.37 13.33 8.89
N VAL A 337 22.68 12.27 8.13
CA VAL A 337 23.89 11.37 8.21
C VAL A 337 23.75 10.08 9.01
N LEU A 338 23.64 8.98 8.25
CA LEU A 338 23.10 7.69 8.70
C LEU A 338 24.13 6.57 8.51
N SER A 339 24.86 6.21 9.57
CA SER A 339 25.41 4.85 9.67
C SER A 339 24.31 3.93 10.21
N MET A 340 24.07 2.80 9.55
CA MET A 340 23.13 1.78 10.00
C MET A 340 23.89 0.62 10.62
N LEU A 341 23.81 0.49 11.95
CA LEU A 341 24.29 -0.71 12.65
C LEU A 341 23.11 -1.67 12.83
N LYS A 342 23.25 -2.89 12.30
CA LYS A 342 22.25 -3.95 12.40
C LYS A 342 22.56 -4.81 13.62
N ALA A 343 21.65 -4.82 14.59
CA ALA A 343 21.62 -5.80 15.68
C ALA A 343 20.25 -6.50 15.62
N ASP A 344 20.23 -7.78 15.24
CA ASP A 344 19.01 -8.57 15.00
C ASP A 344 18.01 -7.90 14.03
N ARG A 345 16.93 -7.32 14.58
CA ARG A 345 15.83 -6.63 13.88
C ARG A 345 15.72 -5.16 14.28
N LYS A 346 16.80 -4.59 14.82
CA LYS A 346 16.88 -3.18 15.19
C LYS A 346 17.99 -2.52 14.38
N PHE A 347 17.69 -1.33 13.88
CA PHE A 347 18.63 -0.50 13.14
C PHE A 347 18.85 0.78 13.91
N LEU A 348 20.08 1.02 14.34
CA LEU A 348 20.46 2.35 14.81
C LEU A 348 20.57 3.26 13.59
N ILE A 349 19.90 4.39 13.67
CA ILE A 349 19.88 5.41 12.65
C ILE A 349 20.43 6.69 13.27
N ASN A 350 21.64 7.06 12.86
CA ASN A 350 22.28 8.29 13.32
C ASN A 350 21.84 9.49 12.47
N TYR A 351 21.81 10.67 13.08
CA TYR A 351 21.68 11.92 12.37
C TYR A 351 22.41 13.05 13.11
N GLY A 352 22.79 14.08 12.37
CA GLY A 352 23.71 15.15 12.68
C GLY A 352 23.16 16.43 12.08
N THR A 353 22.85 17.38 12.95
CA THR A 353 22.36 18.68 12.57
C THR A 353 23.48 19.47 11.87
N ASN A 354 23.14 20.18 10.80
CA ASN A 354 24.08 21.12 10.15
C ASN A 354 24.39 22.38 11.01
N ASP A 355 23.87 22.44 12.24
CA ASP A 355 24.14 23.52 13.18
C ASP A 355 25.45 23.27 13.93
N VAL A 356 26.51 23.90 13.44
CA VAL A 356 27.88 23.89 13.98
C VAL A 356 27.98 24.42 15.43
N GLN A 357 26.87 24.85 16.07
CA GLN A 357 26.87 25.40 17.43
C GLN A 357 26.20 24.55 18.52
N LYS A 358 25.60 23.39 18.22
CA LYS A 358 25.20 22.40 19.23
C LYS A 358 25.39 20.99 18.71
N GLY A 359 26.48 20.34 19.12
CA GLY A 359 26.78 18.95 18.80
C GLY A 359 25.87 17.97 19.55
N SER A 360 24.59 17.88 19.15
CA SER A 360 23.73 16.76 19.52
C SER A 360 23.64 15.80 18.33
N ASN A 361 24.48 14.77 18.31
CA ASN A 361 24.23 13.59 17.50
C ASN A 361 22.99 12.93 18.07
N ASN A 362 21.84 13.19 17.48
CA ASN A 362 20.64 12.47 17.87
C ASN A 362 20.59 11.18 17.05
N SER A 363 20.27 10.09 17.70
CA SER A 363 20.10 8.80 17.04
C SER A 363 18.70 8.27 17.34
N PHE A 364 18.17 7.45 16.44
CA PHE A 364 16.94 6.73 16.70
C PHE A 364 17.09 5.26 16.35
N VAL A 365 16.42 4.40 17.12
CA VAL A 365 16.34 2.98 16.84
C VAL A 365 15.07 2.72 16.04
N LEU A 366 15.24 2.17 14.85
CA LEU A 366 14.17 1.59 14.05
C LEU A 366 14.07 0.10 14.35
N ASP A 367 13.04 -0.29 15.08
CA ASP A 367 12.73 -1.69 15.38
C ASP A 367 11.70 -2.21 14.37
N VAL A 368 12.12 -3.21 13.59
CA VAL A 368 11.33 -3.87 12.54
C VAL A 368 10.82 -5.25 12.97
N SER A 369 10.92 -5.60 14.25
CA SER A 369 10.53 -6.92 14.77
C SER A 369 9.05 -7.24 14.59
N SER A 370 8.21 -6.20 14.56
CA SER A 370 6.75 -6.29 14.49
C SER A 370 6.19 -6.04 13.08
N LEU A 371 7.04 -6.07 12.05
CA LEU A 371 6.63 -5.79 10.68
C LEU A 371 5.57 -6.77 10.17
N LYS A 372 4.53 -6.21 9.54
CA LYS A 372 3.42 -6.93 8.90
C LYS A 372 2.92 -6.18 7.67
N GLY A 373 2.09 -6.85 6.87
CA GLY A 373 1.59 -6.32 5.60
C GLY A 373 2.68 -6.26 4.53
N GLY A 374 2.61 -5.27 3.65
CA GLY A 374 3.49 -5.12 2.48
C GLY A 374 2.68 -4.72 1.24
N ALA A 375 3.30 -4.74 0.06
CA ALA A 375 2.59 -4.43 -1.18
C ALA A 375 1.44 -5.43 -1.45
N PRO A 376 0.30 -4.99 -2.02
CA PRO A 376 0.01 -3.63 -2.52
C PRO A 376 -0.43 -2.63 -1.44
N GLY A 377 -0.47 -3.05 -0.18
CA GLY A 377 -0.75 -2.19 0.97
C GLY A 377 0.52 -1.54 1.53
N ARG A 378 0.53 -1.35 2.85
CA ARG A 378 1.65 -0.74 3.58
C ARG A 378 2.35 -1.75 4.48
N THR A 379 3.64 -1.50 4.69
CA THR A 379 4.43 -2.22 5.70
C THR A 379 4.23 -1.52 7.05
N ARG A 380 3.48 -2.17 7.95
CA ARG A 380 3.08 -1.66 9.27
C ARG A 380 3.92 -2.29 10.36
N GLY A 381 3.90 -1.70 11.56
CA GLY A 381 4.58 -2.21 12.74
C GLY A 381 5.97 -1.66 12.95
N LEU A 382 6.29 -0.50 12.36
CA LEU A 382 7.56 0.19 12.59
C LEU A 382 7.53 0.85 13.96
N ASN A 383 8.46 0.48 14.84
CA ASN A 383 8.65 1.19 16.10
C ASN A 383 9.90 2.06 16.00
N ILE A 384 9.74 3.35 16.31
CA ILE A 384 10.80 4.35 16.22
C ILE A 384 10.97 4.97 17.60
N TYR A 385 12.16 4.83 18.16
CA TYR A 385 12.53 5.34 19.48
C TYR A 385 13.70 6.31 19.33
N ALA A 386 13.60 7.50 19.93
CA ALA A 386 14.77 8.37 20.07
C ALA A 386 15.74 7.74 21.09
N VAL A 387 17.03 7.80 20.80
CA VAL A 387 18.09 7.36 21.70
C VAL A 387 18.84 8.60 22.17
N ASP A 388 18.94 8.75 23.48
CA ASP A 388 19.77 9.80 24.08
C ASP A 388 21.25 9.40 23.90
N PRO A 389 22.18 10.32 23.59
CA PRO A 389 23.58 10.00 23.33
C PRO A 389 24.29 9.28 24.50
N PHE A 390 23.72 9.35 25.71
CA PHE A 390 24.23 8.72 26.92
C PHE A 390 23.69 7.29 27.16
N GLU A 391 22.66 6.86 26.42
CA GLU A 391 22.00 5.54 26.59
C GLU A 391 22.37 4.51 25.50
N GLU A 392 23.31 4.80 24.60
CA GLU A 392 23.80 3.83 23.60
C GLU A 392 24.23 2.48 24.23
N ASN A 393 24.67 2.52 25.49
CA ASN A 393 25.04 1.35 26.29
C ASN A 393 23.88 0.42 26.68
N LEU A 394 22.64 0.92 26.78
CA LEU A 394 21.49 0.15 27.30
C LEU A 394 20.88 -0.80 26.26
N TYR A 395 21.10 -0.55 24.96
CA TYR A 395 20.56 -1.39 23.88
C TYR A 395 21.52 -2.50 23.41
N GLY A 396 22.63 -2.73 24.11
CA GLY A 396 23.58 -3.79 23.77
C GLY A 396 24.38 -3.53 22.48
N LEU A 397 24.40 -2.29 22.00
CA LEU A 397 25.05 -1.90 20.73
C LEU A 397 26.59 -1.85 20.81
N ASN A 398 27.18 -2.05 21.99
CA ASN A 398 28.65 -2.07 22.21
C ASN A 398 29.30 -3.46 22.10
N GLN A 399 28.61 -4.45 21.51
CA GLN A 399 29.21 -5.75 21.16
C GLN A 399 29.23 -6.03 19.65
N ILE A 400 29.33 -4.98 18.82
CA ILE A 400 29.47 -5.07 17.36
C ILE A 400 30.86 -4.62 16.94
#